data_AF-A0A939L208-F1
#
_entry.id   AF-A0A939L208-F1
#
_cell.length_a   1.000
_cell.length_b   1.000
_cell.length_c   1.000
_cell.angle_alpha   90.00
_cell.angle_beta   90.00
_cell.angle_gamma   90.00
#
_symmetry.space_group_name_H-M   'P 1'
#
loop_
_entity.id
_entity.type
_entity.pdbx_description
1 polymer ?
#
loop_
_entity_poly.entity_id
_entity_poly.type
_entity_poly.pdbx_seq_one_letter_code
_entity_poly.pdbx_strand_id
1 'polypeptide(L)' 'MPVLHRIGDRWSVVPISLLTERPYGYNELDRAVADLCRRVLTRALRALEREGYVSRTARPEG' A
#
# COMPACT_ATOMS: atom_id res chain seq x y z
N MET A 1 -11.57 17.27 -8.95
CA MET A 1 -10.18 17.67 -9.23
C MET A 1 -9.29 16.42 -9.33
N PRO A 2 -8.97 15.89 -10.52
CA PRO A 2 -8.25 14.62 -10.63
C PRO A 2 -6.75 14.85 -10.72
N VAL A 3 -6.12 15.25 -9.61
CA VAL A 3 -4.65 15.26 -9.47
C VAL A 3 -4.09 13.84 -9.18
N LEU A 4 -4.96 12.84 -8.98
CA LEU A 4 -4.54 11.50 -8.56
C LEU A 4 -4.02 10.56 -9.66
N HIS A 5 -4.18 10.88 -10.95
CA HIS A 5 -3.96 9.88 -12.01
C HIS A 5 -2.47 9.48 -12.20
N ARG A 6 -1.52 10.29 -11.73
CA ARG A 6 -0.08 10.01 -11.86
C ARG A 6 0.62 9.62 -10.55
N ILE A 7 -0.10 9.76 -9.44
CA ILE A 7 0.47 9.58 -8.10
C ILE A 7 0.61 8.08 -7.81
N GLY A 8 -0.39 7.25 -8.16
CA GLY A 8 -0.42 5.82 -7.82
C GLY A 8 0.80 4.99 -8.24
N ASP A 9 1.47 5.34 -9.34
CA ASP A 9 2.60 4.58 -9.88
C ASP A 9 3.86 4.65 -8.98
N ARG A 10 4.17 5.83 -8.44
CA ARG A 10 5.40 6.04 -7.64
C ARG A 10 5.29 5.45 -6.22
N TRP A 11 4.10 5.40 -5.65
CA TRP A 11 3.89 4.97 -4.26
C TRP A 11 3.61 3.49 -4.10
N SER A 12 3.49 2.74 -5.20
CA SER A 12 3.43 1.28 -5.13
C SER A 12 4.79 0.67 -4.74
N VAL A 13 5.89 1.33 -5.10
CA VAL A 13 7.25 0.79 -4.92
C VAL A 13 7.66 0.72 -3.44
N VAL A 14 7.27 1.71 -2.64
CA VAL A 14 7.57 1.77 -1.19
C VAL A 14 6.91 0.62 -0.41
N PRO A 15 5.58 0.41 -0.46
CA PRO A 15 4.92 -0.71 0.20
C PRO A 15 5.40 -2.05 -0.33
N ILE A 16 5.71 -2.21 -1.63
CA ILE A 16 6.28 -3.46 -2.15
C ILE A 16 7.66 -3.74 -1.54
N SER A 17 8.53 -2.72 -1.48
CA SER A 17 9.87 -2.87 -0.90
C SER A 17 9.80 -3.26 0.58
N LEU A 18 8.92 -2.59 1.33
CA LEU A 18 8.66 -2.94 2.73
C LEU A 18 8.09 -4.36 2.84
N LEU A 19 7.07 -4.70 2.07
CA LEU A 19 6.46 -6.03 2.11
C LEU A 19 7.41 -7.16 1.68
N THR A 20 8.49 -6.84 0.96
CA THR A 20 9.57 -7.77 0.62
C THR A 20 10.46 -8.09 1.83
N GLU A 21 10.65 -7.14 2.74
CA GLU A 21 11.42 -7.37 3.98
C GLU A 21 10.62 -8.16 5.02
N ARG A 22 9.34 -7.80 5.23
CA ARG A 22 8.44 -8.49 6.17
C ARG A 22 6.97 -8.16 5.87
N PRO A 23 6.01 -8.96 6.35
CA PRO A 23 4.60 -8.57 6.33
C PRO A 23 4.37 -7.35 7.24
N TYR A 24 3.99 -6.22 6.64
CA TYR A 24 3.66 -4.97 7.34
C TYR A 24 2.15 -4.81 7.54
N GLY A 25 1.76 -4.25 8.68
CA GLY A 25 0.37 -3.84 8.91
C GLY A 25 -0.01 -2.59 8.11
N TYR A 26 -1.31 -2.38 7.87
CA TYR A 26 -1.81 -1.18 7.18
C TYR A 26 -1.33 0.11 7.86
N ASN A 27 -1.33 0.15 9.19
CA ASN A 27 -0.92 1.34 9.95
C ASN A 27 0.59 1.63 9.86
N GLU A 28 1.42 0.59 9.69
CA GLU A 28 2.86 0.78 9.46
C GLU A 28 3.12 1.28 8.05
N LEU A 29 2.42 0.73 7.05
CA LEU A 29 2.48 1.24 5.68
C LEU A 29 2.00 2.70 5.64
N ASP A 30 0.89 3.03 6.29
CA ASP A 30 0.38 4.40 6.40
C ASP A 30 1.39 5.38 6.99
N ARG A 31 2.14 4.96 8.02
CA ARG A 31 3.23 5.76 8.59
C ARG A 31 4.45 5.85 7.69
N ALA A 32 4.79 4.78 6.98
CA ALA A 32 5.93 4.76 6.06
C ALA A 32 5.67 5.64 4.83
N VAL A 33 4.41 5.74 4.39
CA VAL A 33 3.99 6.58 3.26
C VAL A 33 3.33 7.88 3.72
N ALA A 34 3.77 8.46 4.84
CA ALA A 34 3.17 9.61 5.55
C ALA A 34 2.77 10.83 4.70
N ASP A 35 3.30 10.94 3.48
CA ASP A 35 2.98 11.98 2.50
C ASP A 35 1.65 11.72 1.74
N LEU A 36 1.03 10.53 1.85
CA LEU A 36 -0.25 10.20 1.23
C LEU A 36 -1.42 10.10 2.17
N CYS A 37 -2.55 10.57 1.67
CA CYS A 37 -3.85 10.25 2.24
C CYS A 37 -4.11 8.73 2.22
N ARG A 38 -4.60 8.19 3.36
CA ARG A 38 -5.10 6.81 3.54
C ARG A 38 -5.91 6.25 2.37
N ARG A 39 -6.78 7.06 1.75
CA ARG A 39 -7.60 6.65 0.60
C ARG A 39 -6.76 6.27 -0.62
N VAL A 40 -5.65 6.98 -0.85
CA VAL A 40 -4.74 6.71 -1.97
C VAL A 40 -3.93 5.46 -1.68
N LEU A 41 -3.42 5.32 -0.45
CA LEU A 41 -2.73 4.12 0.00
C LEU A 41 -3.61 2.87 -0.16
N THR A 42 -4.86 2.93 0.28
CA THR A 42 -5.81 1.82 0.11
C THR A 42 -6.04 1.47 -1.37
N ARG A 43 -6.12 2.48 -2.25
CA ARG A 43 -6.27 2.24 -3.69
C ARG A 43 -5.03 1.62 -4.30
N ALA A 44 -3.83 2.09 -3.94
CA ALA A 44 -2.57 1.52 -4.40
C ALA A 44 -2.44 0.06 -3.95
N LEU A 45 -2.68 -0.23 -2.66
CA LEU A 45 -2.66 -1.59 -2.14
C LEU A 45 -3.68 -2.50 -2.83
N ARG A 46 -4.90 -2.02 -3.11
CA ARG A 46 -5.90 -2.79 -3.88
C ARG A 46 -5.49 -3.03 -5.33
N ALA A 47 -4.85 -2.06 -5.98
CA ALA A 47 -4.33 -2.22 -7.34
C ALA A 47 -3.25 -3.31 -7.35
N LEU A 48 -2.29 -3.21 -6.44
CA LEU A 48 -1.24 -4.20 -6.26
C LEU A 48 -1.78 -5.58 -5.87
N GLU A 49 -2.84 -5.66 -5.07
CA GLU A 49 -3.51 -6.92 -4.72
C GLU A 49 -4.16 -7.55 -5.96
N ARG A 50 -4.82 -6.74 -6.79
CA ARG A 50 -5.44 -7.18 -8.04
C ARG A 50 -4.41 -7.61 -9.10
N GLU A 51 -3.25 -6.96 -9.11
CA GLU A 51 -2.14 -7.28 -9.99
C GLU A 51 -1.32 -8.49 -9.48
N GLY A 52 -1.54 -8.91 -8.24
CA GLY A 52 -0.86 -10.06 -7.63
C GLY A 52 0.51 -9.75 -7.01
N TYR A 53 0.89 -8.47 -6.89
CA TYR A 53 2.16 -8.05 -6.28
C TYR A 53 2.13 -8.07 -4.75
N VAL A 54 0.97 -7.87 -4.14
CA VAL A 54 0.80 -7.93 -2.68
C VAL A 54 -0.41 -8.79 -2.36
N SER A 55 -0.40 -9.43 -1.20
CA SER A 55 -1.54 -10.22 -0.72
C SER A 55 -1.96 -9.71 0.65
N ARG A 56 -3.27 -9.50 0.84
CA ARG A 56 -3.80 -9.07 2.13
C ARG A 56 -3.86 -10.27 3.07
N THR A 57 -2.81 -10.48 3.84
CA THR A 57 -2.82 -11.46 4.93
C THR A 57 -3.56 -10.85 6.12
N ALA A 58 -4.83 -11.22 6.29
CA ALA A 58 -5.53 -10.99 7.55
C ALA A 58 -4.86 -11.88 8.60
N ARG A 59 -3.96 -11.32 9.41
CA ARG A 59 -3.43 -12.03 10.56
C ARG A 59 -4.60 -12.24 11.53
N PRO A 60 -5.00 -13.48 11.85
CA PRO A 60 -5.90 -13.67 12.97
C PRO A 60 -5.17 -13.17 14.22
N GLU A 61 -5.72 -12.14 14.85
CA GLU A 61 -5.37 -11.82 16.23
C GLU A 61 -5.67 -13.05 17.08
N GLY A 62 -4.61 -13.79 17.43
CA GLY A 62 -4.62 -14.86 18.42
C GLY A 62 -4.38 -14.32 19.82
#